data_AF-A0A2E0XHU9-F1
#
_entry.id   AF-A0A2E0XHU9-F1
#
_cell.length_a   1.000
_cell.length_b   1.000
_cell.length_c   1.000
_cell.angle_alpha   90.00
_cell.angle_beta   90.00
_cell.angle_gamma   90.00
#
_symmetry.space_group_name_H-M   'P 1'
#
loop_
_entity.id
_entity.type
_entity.pdbx_description
1 polymer ?
#
loop_
_entity_poly.entity_id
_entity_poly.type
_entity_poly.pdbx_seq_one_letter_code
_entity_poly.pdbx_strand_id
1 'polypeptide(L)'
;MHKNSAKSGFCSMFNGKDLTGWVGDPNLWKVEDGVLVGRTTEDLNYNDFLRTEKEYANFILYGETCLRGSNSGIQFRSLVQEGGHMAGYQADIGDGCWGALYEEMLRGHLVHYQPGLIESILHFEDWNQYQIVAVEDYILQILNGVVTAELNDPDGARSGFIGLQIHSGPPQEVAFRNLCIKEL
;
A
#
# COMPACT_ATOMS: atom_id res chain seq x y z
N MET A 1 1.40 27.60 -2.43
CA MET A 1 1.89 26.90 -3.63
C MET A 1 3.06 26.00 -3.22
N HIS A 2 2.79 24.77 -2.78
CA HIS A 2 3.86 23.82 -2.46
C HIS A 2 4.31 23.14 -3.75
N LYS A 3 5.46 23.58 -4.28
CA LYS A 3 6.18 22.85 -5.33
C LYS A 3 6.68 21.54 -4.72
N ASN A 4 6.00 20.45 -5.06
CA ASN A 4 6.47 19.09 -4.84
C ASN A 4 7.81 18.95 -5.58
N SER A 5 8.94 19.02 -4.88
CA SER A 5 10.22 18.66 -5.50
C SER A 5 10.19 17.15 -5.65
N ALA A 6 9.78 16.66 -6.82
CA ALA A 6 9.92 15.26 -7.16
C ALA A 6 11.39 14.86 -6.87
N LYS A 7 11.59 13.91 -5.96
CA LYS A 7 12.91 13.29 -5.75
C LYS A 7 13.40 12.85 -7.12
N SER A 8 14.67 13.13 -7.46
CA SER A 8 15.19 12.86 -8.80
C SER A 8 14.90 11.41 -9.23
N GLY A 9 14.22 11.24 -10.37
CA GLY A 9 13.82 9.94 -10.91
C GLY A 9 12.49 9.38 -10.41
N PHE A 10 11.76 10.06 -9.51
CA PHE A 10 10.42 9.64 -9.09
C PHE A 10 9.31 10.31 -9.91
N CYS A 11 8.33 9.51 -10.32
CA CYS A 11 7.09 9.94 -10.92
C CYS A 11 5.96 9.89 -9.89
N SER A 12 5.09 10.90 -9.86
CA SER A 12 3.87 10.85 -9.04
C SER A 12 2.95 9.76 -9.57
N MET A 13 2.42 8.91 -8.69
CA MET A 13 1.40 7.90 -9.04
C MET A 13 -0.02 8.46 -8.94
N PHE A 14 -0.18 9.60 -8.25
CA PHE A 14 -1.46 10.24 -8.01
C PHE A 14 -1.42 11.69 -8.47
N ASN A 15 -2.50 12.15 -9.10
CA ASN A 15 -2.59 13.49 -9.69
C ASN A 15 -3.13 14.57 -8.72
N GLY A 16 -3.60 14.16 -7.54
CA GLY A 16 -4.16 15.06 -6.52
C GLY A 16 -5.55 15.62 -6.84
N LYS A 17 -6.25 15.09 -7.85
CA LYS A 17 -7.53 15.63 -8.33
C LYS A 17 -8.61 14.58 -8.47
N ASP A 18 -8.30 13.44 -9.08
CA ASP A 18 -9.24 12.37 -9.39
C ASP A 18 -8.51 11.01 -9.49
N LEU A 19 -9.27 9.95 -9.77
CA LEU A 19 -8.76 8.59 -9.86
C LEU A 19 -8.20 8.24 -11.25
N THR A 20 -7.89 9.21 -12.11
CA THR A 20 -7.26 8.92 -13.42
C THR A 20 -5.94 8.17 -13.21
N GLY A 21 -5.77 7.03 -13.90
CA GLY A 21 -4.64 6.11 -13.72
C GLY A 21 -4.87 5.02 -12.67
N TRP A 22 -6.06 4.99 -12.05
CA TRP A 22 -6.47 4.01 -11.05
C TRP A 22 -7.77 3.32 -11.45
N VAL A 23 -7.90 2.06 -11.03
CA VAL A 23 -9.09 1.22 -11.22
C VAL A 23 -9.56 0.74 -9.85
N GLY A 24 -10.80 1.03 -9.49
CA GLY A 24 -11.42 0.63 -8.21
C GLY A 24 -12.87 1.12 -8.13
N ASP A 25 -13.58 0.77 -7.06
CA ASP A 25 -14.97 1.19 -6.87
C ASP A 25 -15.05 2.68 -6.45
N PRO A 26 -15.64 3.58 -7.28
CA PRO A 26 -15.78 5.00 -6.95
C PRO A 26 -16.75 5.27 -5.78
N ASN A 27 -17.50 4.27 -5.32
CA ASN A 27 -18.31 4.39 -4.10
C ASN A 27 -17.44 4.29 -2.84
N LEU A 28 -16.34 3.53 -2.90
CA LEU A 28 -15.41 3.30 -1.79
C LEU A 28 -14.22 4.27 -1.86
N TRP A 29 -13.75 4.59 -3.06
CA TRP A 29 -12.55 5.39 -3.29
C TRP A 29 -12.86 6.77 -3.84
N LYS A 30 -12.30 7.80 -3.20
CA LYS A 30 -12.49 9.21 -3.56
C LYS A 30 -11.20 10.00 -3.43
N VAL A 31 -11.23 11.21 -4.00
CA VAL A 31 -10.20 12.22 -3.76
C VAL A 31 -10.80 13.32 -2.91
N GLU A 32 -10.18 13.56 -1.75
CA GLU A 32 -10.60 14.58 -0.78
C GLU A 32 -9.38 15.44 -0.44
N ASP A 33 -9.46 16.75 -0.64
CA ASP A 33 -8.36 17.71 -0.37
C ASP A 33 -6.99 17.31 -0.96
N GLY A 34 -6.99 16.67 -2.13
CA GLY A 34 -5.78 16.20 -2.80
C GLY A 34 -5.16 14.94 -2.18
N VAL A 35 -5.94 14.19 -1.42
CA VAL A 35 -5.61 12.90 -0.81
C VAL A 35 -6.52 11.83 -1.39
N LEU A 36 -5.98 10.64 -1.62
CA LEU A 36 -6.76 9.48 -2.05
C LEU A 36 -7.31 8.80 -0.79
N VAL A 37 -8.62 8.63 -0.70
CA VAL A 37 -9.30 8.11 0.49
C VAL A 37 -10.16 6.91 0.12
N GLY A 38 -9.93 5.78 0.79
CA GLY A 38 -10.84 4.65 0.83
C GLY A 38 -11.67 4.72 2.11
N ARG A 39 -13.01 4.64 2.01
CA ARG A 39 -13.89 4.74 3.19
C ARG A 39 -15.13 3.85 3.07
N THR A 40 -15.50 3.22 4.18
CA THR A 40 -16.79 2.56 4.38
C THR A 40 -17.56 3.21 5.53
N THR A 41 -18.88 3.28 5.42
CA THR A 41 -19.79 3.78 6.47
C THR A 41 -20.60 2.68 7.14
N GLU A 42 -20.60 1.49 6.54
CA GLU A 42 -21.26 0.27 7.01
C GLU A 42 -20.24 -0.87 6.94
N ASP A 43 -20.58 -2.02 7.54
CA ASP A 43 -19.75 -3.22 7.46
C ASP A 43 -19.54 -3.65 6.00
N LEU A 44 -18.28 -3.86 5.61
CA LEU A 44 -17.89 -4.39 4.31
C LEU A 44 -17.60 -5.89 4.44
N ASN A 45 -18.19 -6.73 3.60
CA ASN A 45 -18.02 -8.20 3.68
C ASN A 45 -16.97 -8.77 2.72
N TYR A 46 -16.16 -7.91 2.10
CA TYR A 46 -15.07 -8.28 1.19
C TYR A 46 -13.91 -7.27 1.27
N ASN A 47 -12.73 -7.66 0.80
CA ASN A 47 -11.60 -6.73 0.61
C ASN A 47 -11.74 -6.08 -0.78
N ASP A 48 -11.67 -4.75 -0.84
CA ASP A 48 -11.67 -4.00 -2.09
C ASP A 48 -10.32 -3.30 -2.31
N PHE A 49 -9.98 -3.05 -3.57
CA PHE A 49 -8.69 -2.52 -3.95
C PHE A 49 -8.83 -1.41 -4.99
N LEU A 50 -8.14 -0.30 -4.75
CA LEU A 50 -7.83 0.68 -5.78
C LEU A 50 -6.43 0.40 -6.32
N ARG A 51 -6.35 -0.02 -7.58
CA ARG A 51 -5.10 -0.47 -8.21
C ARG A 51 -4.66 0.40 -9.37
N THR A 52 -3.39 0.30 -9.72
CA THR A 52 -2.84 0.94 -10.92
C THR A 52 -3.38 0.30 -12.21
N GLU A 53 -3.38 1.07 -13.30
CA GLU A 53 -3.73 0.56 -14.64
C GLU A 53 -2.63 -0.32 -15.26
N LYS A 54 -1.37 -0.10 -14.86
CA LYS A 54 -0.20 -0.84 -15.34
C LYS A 54 0.48 -1.62 -14.22
N GLU A 55 1.27 -2.59 -14.64
CA GLU A 55 2.16 -3.37 -13.78
C GLU A 55 3.52 -2.68 -13.59
N TYR A 56 4.21 -3.04 -12.51
CA TYR A 56 5.55 -2.61 -12.15
C TYR A 56 6.39 -3.82 -11.77
N ALA A 57 7.68 -3.83 -12.18
CA ALA A 57 8.60 -4.93 -11.90
C ALA A 57 9.66 -4.53 -10.86
N ASN A 58 10.68 -3.78 -11.30
CA ASN A 58 11.74 -3.26 -10.45
C ASN A 58 11.44 -1.79 -10.12
N PHE A 59 11.31 -1.47 -8.83
CA PHE A 59 10.96 -0.12 -8.41
C PHE A 59 11.38 0.22 -6.98
N ILE A 60 11.37 1.53 -6.72
CA ILE A 60 11.27 2.11 -5.40
C ILE A 60 9.94 2.86 -5.35
N LEU A 61 9.07 2.50 -4.41
CA LEU A 61 7.81 3.19 -4.13
C LEU A 61 7.94 3.93 -2.80
N TYR A 62 7.42 5.16 -2.76
CA TYR A 62 7.18 5.92 -1.55
C TYR A 62 5.70 6.30 -1.46
N GLY A 63 5.17 6.28 -0.25
CA GLY A 63 3.82 6.72 0.04
C GLY A 63 3.66 7.09 1.50
N GLU A 64 2.68 7.94 1.78
CA GLU A 64 2.22 8.19 3.15
C GLU A 64 0.81 7.65 3.30
N THR A 65 0.53 7.01 4.42
CA THR A 65 -0.77 6.45 4.75
C THR A 65 -1.21 6.86 6.16
N CYS A 66 -2.51 7.08 6.35
CA CYS A 66 -3.16 7.27 7.63
C CYS A 66 -4.37 6.32 7.68
N LEU A 67 -4.43 5.47 8.70
CA LEU A 67 -5.51 4.52 8.91
C LEU A 67 -6.32 4.94 10.13
N ARG A 68 -7.65 4.96 9.97
CA ARG A 68 -8.65 5.06 11.04
C ARG A 68 -9.58 3.85 10.91
N GLY A 69 -9.28 2.79 11.62
CA GLY A 69 -9.90 1.49 11.43
C GLY A 69 -8.91 0.37 11.73
N SER A 70 -9.24 -0.85 11.31
CA SER A 70 -8.49 -2.03 11.74
C SER A 70 -7.38 -2.47 10.79
N ASN A 71 -7.62 -2.46 9.47
CA ASN A 71 -6.73 -3.13 8.51
C ASN A 71 -6.79 -2.50 7.11
N SER A 72 -5.64 -2.42 6.46
CA SER A 72 -5.42 -2.04 5.07
C SER A 72 -4.05 -2.59 4.63
N GLY A 73 -3.59 -2.21 3.45
CA GLY A 73 -2.28 -2.56 2.96
C GLY A 73 -1.96 -1.88 1.65
N ILE A 74 -0.66 -1.81 1.34
CA ILE A 74 -0.18 -1.47 0.00
C ILE A 74 0.25 -2.78 -0.64
N GLN A 75 -0.55 -3.26 -1.58
CA GLN A 75 -0.20 -4.40 -2.41
C GLN A 75 0.77 -4.02 -3.51
N PHE A 76 1.69 -4.91 -3.85
CA PHE A 76 2.67 -4.69 -4.91
C PHE A 76 3.08 -6.00 -5.59
N ARG A 77 3.39 -5.90 -6.88
CA ARG A 77 3.61 -7.05 -7.77
C ARG A 77 2.46 -8.07 -7.70
N SER A 78 1.25 -7.58 -7.47
CA SER A 78 0.07 -8.42 -7.30
C SER A 78 -0.61 -8.71 -8.62
N LEU A 79 -1.25 -9.88 -8.67
CA LEU A 79 -2.17 -10.28 -9.74
C LEU A 79 -3.58 -9.78 -9.42
N VAL A 80 -4.36 -9.50 -10.46
CA VAL A 80 -5.80 -9.20 -10.32
C VAL A 80 -6.59 -10.49 -10.49
N GLN A 81 -7.41 -10.80 -9.50
CA GLN A 81 -8.34 -11.92 -9.51
C GLN A 81 -9.74 -11.49 -9.96
N GLU A 82 -10.65 -12.45 -10.07
CA GLU A 82 -12.05 -12.18 -10.36
C GLU A 82 -12.66 -11.20 -9.34
N GLY A 83 -13.57 -10.34 -9.80
CA GLY A 83 -14.22 -9.35 -8.93
C GLY A 83 -13.32 -8.17 -8.52
N GLY A 84 -12.08 -8.10 -9.00
CA GLY A 84 -11.16 -7.01 -8.65
C GLY A 84 -10.34 -7.26 -7.37
N HIS A 85 -10.47 -8.44 -6.76
CA HIS A 85 -9.57 -8.88 -5.69
C HIS A 85 -8.12 -8.96 -6.18
N MET A 86 -7.18 -8.88 -5.26
CA MET A 86 -5.75 -8.92 -5.58
C MET A 86 -5.03 -9.97 -4.75
N ALA A 87 -4.04 -10.62 -5.36
CA ALA A 87 -3.20 -11.63 -4.73
C ALA A 87 -1.73 -11.32 -5.00
N GLY A 88 -0.91 -11.25 -3.96
CA GLY A 88 0.51 -10.86 -4.06
C GLY A 88 1.01 -10.20 -2.77
N TYR A 89 2.20 -9.62 -2.84
CA TYR A 89 2.81 -9.01 -1.66
C TYR A 89 1.99 -7.85 -1.14
N GLN A 90 1.96 -7.71 0.18
CA GLN A 90 1.28 -6.65 0.88
C GLN A 90 2.16 -6.11 2.00
N ALA A 91 2.43 -4.80 1.94
CA ALA A 91 2.91 -4.04 3.08
C ALA A 91 1.72 -3.78 4.01
N ASP A 92 1.63 -4.52 5.10
CA ASP A 92 0.46 -4.53 5.98
C ASP A 92 0.32 -3.22 6.77
N ILE A 93 -0.92 -2.77 6.92
CA ILE A 93 -1.32 -1.57 7.66
C ILE A 93 -2.44 -1.99 8.60
N GLY A 94 -2.25 -1.89 9.91
CA GLY A 94 -3.30 -2.27 10.86
C GLY A 94 -2.77 -2.78 12.18
N ASP A 95 -3.68 -2.84 13.16
CA ASP A 95 -3.33 -3.25 14.52
C ASP A 95 -2.76 -4.68 14.53
N GLY A 96 -1.54 -4.80 15.03
CA GLY A 96 -0.81 -6.08 15.09
C GLY A 96 -0.24 -6.57 13.75
N CYS A 97 -0.35 -5.80 12.67
CA CYS A 97 0.26 -6.14 11.37
C CYS A 97 1.08 -5.02 10.73
N TRP A 98 1.03 -3.78 11.22
CA TRP A 98 1.89 -2.68 10.74
C TRP A 98 3.35 -3.10 10.56
N GLY A 99 3.90 -2.88 9.37
CA GLY A 99 5.29 -3.19 9.05
C GLY A 99 5.57 -4.67 8.79
N ALA A 100 4.58 -5.57 8.87
CA ALA A 100 4.72 -6.93 8.38
C ALA A 100 4.74 -6.95 6.84
N LEU A 101 5.28 -8.04 6.28
CA LEU A 101 5.17 -8.38 4.86
C LEU A 101 4.33 -9.64 4.74
N TYR A 102 3.16 -9.50 4.13
CA TYR A 102 2.21 -10.57 3.86
C TYR A 102 2.14 -10.86 2.37
N GLU A 103 1.62 -12.01 2.00
CA GLU A 103 1.28 -12.35 0.62
C GLU A 103 -0.18 -12.78 0.52
N GLU A 104 -1.02 -11.83 0.13
CA GLU A 104 -2.48 -11.94 0.11
C GLU A 104 -2.94 -13.07 -0.81
N MET A 105 -3.85 -13.91 -0.30
CA MET A 105 -4.43 -15.08 -1.00
C MET A 105 -3.42 -16.16 -1.45
N LEU A 106 -2.15 -16.04 -1.03
CA LEU A 106 -1.07 -16.94 -1.42
C LEU A 106 -0.38 -17.53 -0.16
N ARG A 107 0.89 -17.20 0.11
CA ARG A 107 1.68 -17.84 1.17
C ARG A 107 1.40 -17.32 2.57
N GLY A 108 0.76 -16.14 2.70
CA GLY A 108 0.50 -15.52 3.99
C GLY A 108 1.71 -14.76 4.55
N HIS A 109 2.02 -14.90 5.84
CA HIS A 109 3.11 -14.12 6.45
C HIS A 109 4.49 -14.52 5.91
N LEU A 110 5.19 -13.56 5.31
CA LEU A 110 6.57 -13.70 4.82
C LEU A 110 7.57 -13.09 5.81
N VAL A 111 7.23 -11.92 6.36
CA VAL A 111 7.93 -11.31 7.48
C VAL A 111 6.91 -10.86 8.51
N HIS A 112 7.09 -11.32 9.75
CA HIS A 112 6.12 -11.09 10.81
C HIS A 112 6.22 -9.69 11.40
N TYR A 113 5.09 -9.23 11.94
CA TYR A 113 5.00 -8.06 12.82
C TYR A 113 6.04 -8.10 13.94
N GLN A 114 6.62 -6.94 14.26
CA GLN A 114 7.67 -6.80 15.27
C GLN A 114 7.19 -5.93 16.44
N PRO A 115 6.58 -6.52 17.50
CA PRO A 115 6.16 -5.77 18.67
C PRO A 115 7.34 -5.06 19.35
N GLY A 116 7.08 -3.94 20.00
CA GLY A 116 8.05 -3.03 20.58
C GLY A 116 8.69 -2.11 19.52
N LEU A 117 9.16 -2.67 18.40
CA LEU A 117 9.73 -1.87 17.31
C LEU A 117 8.65 -0.99 16.68
N ILE A 118 7.54 -1.60 16.27
CA ILE A 118 6.47 -0.89 15.57
C ILE A 118 5.84 0.19 16.46
N GLU A 119 5.54 -0.13 17.72
CA GLU A 119 4.98 0.82 18.68
C GLU A 119 5.93 1.99 18.97
N SER A 120 7.24 1.82 18.76
CA SER A 120 8.22 2.91 18.94
C SER A 120 8.31 3.89 17.77
N ILE A 121 7.83 3.49 16.58
CA ILE A 121 7.94 4.27 15.34
C ILE A 121 6.59 4.67 14.75
N LEU A 122 5.50 3.97 15.10
CA LEU A 122 4.19 4.17 14.52
C LEU A 122 3.55 5.46 15.02
N HIS A 123 2.98 6.23 14.10
CA HIS A 123 2.10 7.34 14.43
C HIS A 123 0.64 6.85 14.34
N PHE A 124 0.06 6.49 15.49
CA PHE A 124 -1.30 5.98 15.54
C PHE A 124 -2.33 7.03 15.06
N GLU A 125 -3.23 6.63 14.15
CA GLU A 125 -4.22 7.50 13.50
C GLU A 125 -3.66 8.78 12.86
N ASP A 126 -2.38 8.78 12.51
CA ASP A 126 -1.68 9.86 11.84
C ASP A 126 -0.84 9.32 10.67
N TRP A 127 -0.17 10.23 9.96
CA TRP A 127 0.58 9.90 8.76
C TRP A 127 1.84 9.10 9.06
N ASN A 128 1.92 7.94 8.41
CA ASN A 128 3.07 7.04 8.41
C ASN A 128 3.64 6.94 6.99
N GLN A 129 4.97 6.90 6.89
CA GLN A 129 5.68 6.82 5.62
C GLN A 129 6.10 5.39 5.33
N TYR A 130 5.68 4.86 4.19
CA TYR A 130 6.20 3.62 3.63
C TYR A 130 7.20 3.90 2.51
N GLN A 131 8.28 3.13 2.52
CA GLN A 131 9.13 2.93 1.35
C GLN A 131 9.21 1.43 1.06
N ILE A 132 8.95 1.06 -0.19
CA ILE A 132 9.04 -0.32 -0.67
C ILE A 132 10.06 -0.34 -1.80
N VAL A 133 11.11 -1.14 -1.66
CA VAL A 133 12.08 -1.43 -2.71
C VAL A 133 11.84 -2.85 -3.15
N ALA A 134 11.56 -3.06 -4.43
CA ALA A 134 11.39 -4.38 -5.01
C ALA A 134 12.26 -4.46 -6.26
N VAL A 135 13.32 -5.27 -6.24
CA VAL A 135 14.30 -5.41 -7.34
C VAL A 135 14.65 -6.87 -7.52
N GLU A 136 14.34 -7.42 -8.69
CA GLU A 136 14.42 -8.86 -8.96
C GLU A 136 13.72 -9.63 -7.84
N ASP A 137 14.43 -10.47 -7.10
CA ASP A 137 13.92 -11.30 -6.00
C ASP A 137 13.96 -10.60 -4.63
N TYR A 138 14.57 -9.41 -4.56
CA TYR A 138 14.80 -8.71 -3.30
C TYR A 138 13.69 -7.70 -3.00
N ILE A 139 13.18 -7.75 -1.77
CA ILE A 139 12.17 -6.85 -1.22
C ILE A 139 12.70 -6.24 0.08
N LEU A 140 12.59 -4.91 0.19
CA LEU A 140 12.86 -4.16 1.40
C LEU A 140 11.71 -3.22 1.70
N GLN A 141 11.15 -3.34 2.90
CA GLN A 141 10.09 -2.49 3.42
C GLN A 141 10.62 -1.65 4.57
N ILE A 142 10.36 -0.35 4.50
CA ILE A 142 10.75 0.63 5.50
C ILE A 142 9.50 1.39 5.93
N LEU A 143 9.25 1.43 7.23
CA LEU A 143 8.19 2.21 7.87
C LEU A 143 8.83 3.32 8.69
N ASN A 144 8.46 4.57 8.46
CA ASN A 144 8.97 5.75 9.19
C ASN A 144 10.50 5.80 9.30
N GLY A 145 11.20 5.38 8.25
CA GLY A 145 12.67 5.37 8.19
C GLY A 145 13.35 4.16 8.82
N VAL A 146 12.59 3.19 9.35
CA VAL A 146 13.10 1.96 9.95
C VAL A 146 12.73 0.74 9.08
N VAL A 147 13.71 -0.13 8.82
CA VAL A 147 13.47 -1.39 8.11
C VAL A 147 12.58 -2.30 8.95
N THR A 148 11.44 -2.71 8.40
CA THR A 148 10.48 -3.58 9.09
C THR A 148 10.33 -4.93 8.41
N ALA A 149 10.65 -5.03 7.12
CA ALA A 149 10.79 -6.31 6.43
C ALA A 149 11.92 -6.27 5.39
N GLU A 150 12.64 -7.38 5.28
CA GLU A 150 13.66 -7.64 4.27
C GLU A 150 13.53 -9.10 3.84
N LEU A 151 13.49 -9.35 2.54
CA LEU A 151 13.25 -10.67 1.99
C LEU A 151 13.99 -10.84 0.67
N ASN A 152 14.62 -12.01 0.48
CA ASN A 152 15.07 -12.49 -0.82
C ASN A 152 14.22 -13.70 -1.21
N ASP A 153 13.41 -13.56 -2.25
CA ASP A 153 12.32 -14.47 -2.60
C ASP A 153 12.36 -14.87 -4.08
N PRO A 154 13.18 -15.87 -4.45
CA PRO A 154 13.37 -16.28 -5.84
C PRO A 154 12.14 -16.97 -6.46
N ASP A 155 11.22 -17.47 -5.63
CA ASP A 155 9.96 -18.08 -6.07
C ASP A 155 8.83 -17.04 -6.16
N GLY A 156 9.15 -15.79 -5.83
CA GLY A 156 8.26 -14.65 -5.74
C GLY A 156 7.85 -14.04 -7.09
N ALA A 157 6.75 -13.28 -7.07
CA ALA A 157 6.38 -12.47 -8.22
C ALA A 157 7.43 -11.37 -8.47
N ARG A 158 7.85 -11.22 -9.74
CA ARG A 158 8.79 -10.17 -10.16
C ARG A 158 8.11 -8.94 -10.76
N SER A 159 6.84 -9.05 -11.12
CA SER A 159 6.04 -7.94 -11.62
C SER A 159 4.56 -8.12 -11.27
N GLY A 160 3.83 -7.01 -11.30
CA GLY A 160 2.39 -7.00 -11.14
C GLY A 160 1.89 -5.60 -10.77
N PHE A 161 0.62 -5.52 -10.40
CA PHE A 161 -0.03 -4.26 -10.07
C PHE A 161 0.34 -3.77 -8.67
N ILE A 162 0.16 -2.48 -8.46
CA ILE A 162 0.15 -1.87 -7.13
C ILE A 162 -1.30 -1.63 -6.74
N GLY A 163 -1.68 -1.98 -5.52
CA GLY A 163 -3.03 -1.87 -4.99
C GLY A 163 -3.05 -1.20 -3.62
N LEU A 164 -4.10 -0.43 -3.34
CA LEU A 164 -4.40 0.13 -2.03
C LEU A 164 -5.64 -0.57 -1.52
N GLN A 165 -5.58 -1.16 -0.33
CA GLN A 165 -6.67 -1.98 0.20
C GLN A 165 -7.63 -1.16 1.07
N ILE A 166 -8.91 -1.45 0.98
CA ILE A 166 -9.85 -1.28 2.08
C ILE A 166 -10.31 -2.66 2.52
N HIS A 167 -10.10 -2.98 3.79
CA HIS A 167 -10.30 -4.34 4.29
C HIS A 167 -11.78 -4.58 4.60
N SER A 168 -12.21 -5.83 4.55
CA SER A 168 -13.51 -6.23 5.09
C SER A 168 -13.62 -5.91 6.59
N GLY A 169 -14.84 -5.72 7.08
CA GLY A 169 -15.12 -5.48 8.49
C GLY A 169 -15.81 -4.14 8.73
N PRO A 170 -15.72 -3.61 9.96
CA PRO A 170 -16.43 -2.41 10.38
C PRO A 170 -16.09 -1.16 9.54
N PRO A 171 -16.89 -0.08 9.69
CA PRO A 171 -16.60 1.21 9.08
C PRO A 171 -15.17 1.66 9.35
N GLN A 172 -14.47 2.01 8.29
CA GLN A 172 -13.06 2.37 8.34
C GLN A 172 -12.73 3.40 7.27
N GLU A 173 -11.61 4.08 7.47
CA GLU A 173 -11.04 5.03 6.54
C GLU A 173 -9.54 4.79 6.44
N VAL A 174 -9.04 4.74 5.21
CA VAL A 174 -7.61 4.79 4.92
C VAL A 174 -7.34 5.90 3.91
N ALA A 175 -6.32 6.69 4.17
CA ALA A 175 -5.96 7.83 3.35
C ALA A 175 -4.51 7.69 2.88
N PHE A 176 -4.26 8.00 1.60
CA PHE A 176 -2.95 7.92 0.98
C PHE A 176 -2.58 9.23 0.30
N ARG A 177 -1.33 9.67 0.48
CA ARG A 177 -0.78 10.85 -0.20
C ARG A 177 0.69 10.68 -0.52
N ASN A 178 1.23 11.61 -1.31
CA ASN A 178 2.64 11.63 -1.71
C ASN A 178 3.11 10.31 -2.37
N LEU A 179 2.18 9.58 -3.01
CA LEU A 179 2.46 8.34 -3.73
C LEU A 179 3.33 8.65 -4.95
N CYS A 180 4.57 8.16 -4.92
CA CYS A 180 5.50 8.29 -6.03
C CYS A 180 6.35 7.03 -6.20
N ILE A 181 6.75 6.78 -7.44
CA ILE A 181 7.47 5.58 -7.81
C ILE A 181 8.61 5.90 -8.76
N LYS A 182 9.72 5.19 -8.60
CA LYS A 182 10.86 5.18 -9.50
C LYS A 182 11.04 3.76 -10.02
N GLU A 183 10.74 3.55 -11.29
CA GLU A 183 11.08 2.31 -12.00
C GLU A 183 12.61 2.24 -12.21
N LEU A 184 13.18 1.03 -12.13
CA LEU A 184 14.63 0.77 -12.16
C LEU A 184 15.06 -0.04 -13.38
#